data_AF-A0A6C1QKS7-F1
#
_entry.id   AF-A0A6C1QKS7-F1
#
_cell.length_a   1.000
_cell.length_b   1.000
_cell.length_c   1.000
_cell.angle_alpha   90.00
_cell.angle_beta   90.00
_cell.angle_gamma   90.00
#
_symmetry.space_group_name_H-M   'P 1'
#
loop_
_entity.id
_entity.type
_entity.pdbx_description
1 polymer ?
#
loop_
_entity_poly.entity_id
_entity_poly.type
_entity_poly.pdbx_seq_one_letter_code
_entity_poly.pdbx_strand_id
1 'polypeptide(L)'
;MATLVKKISDGSIIEFDIGSFDGWCVYLIPKGEIKFAPRDVQYFTALRDFGEKYSGKKIYDDFVKIYDVTSSGINKEVLDKITEIASSYGEDKVIIDIWFTVIYAGMVAEENKKNAILKKRVKRLGMYQVLIENQSPDFAANFSKGKKWRELDMLMKKYGF
;
A
#
# COMPACT_ATOMS: atom_id res chain seq x y z
N MET A 1 16.92 11.51 9.91
CA MET A 1 16.09 12.59 9.34
C MET A 1 15.01 11.94 8.52
N ALA A 2 13.77 12.40 8.67
CA ALA A 2 12.66 11.89 7.88
C ALA A 2 12.90 12.15 6.37
N THR A 3 12.50 11.21 5.53
CA THR A 3 12.59 11.30 4.07
C THR A 3 11.19 11.53 3.52
N LEU A 4 10.94 12.71 2.96
CA LEU A 4 9.66 13.02 2.33
C LEU A 4 9.37 12.05 1.17
N VAL A 5 8.21 11.40 1.21
CA VAL A 5 7.70 10.58 0.11
C VAL A 5 6.83 11.44 -0.80
N LYS A 6 5.79 12.08 -0.24
CA LYS A 6 4.87 12.92 -1.02
C LYS A 6 4.17 13.95 -0.15
N LYS A 7 3.91 15.12 -0.73
CA LYS A 7 2.95 16.10 -0.20
C LYS A 7 1.69 16.04 -1.05
N ILE A 8 0.55 15.77 -0.41
CA ILE A 8 -0.76 15.63 -1.04
C ILE A 8 -1.39 17.02 -1.21
N SER A 9 -2.30 17.15 -2.17
CA SER A 9 -2.94 18.42 -2.53
C SER A 9 -3.76 19.06 -1.40
N ASP A 10 -4.26 18.27 -0.45
CA ASP A 10 -4.99 18.75 0.73
C ASP A 10 -4.05 19.33 1.81
N GLY A 11 -2.75 19.08 1.69
CA GLY A 11 -1.71 19.46 2.66
C GLY A 11 -1.21 18.29 3.51
N SER A 12 -1.77 17.08 3.35
CA SER A 12 -1.28 15.88 4.03
C SER A 12 0.12 15.49 3.54
N ILE A 13 0.93 14.90 4.41
CA ILE A 13 2.32 14.52 4.12
C ILE A 13 2.51 13.03 4.39
N ILE A 14 3.22 12.36 3.49
CA ILE A 14 3.69 10.98 3.66
C ILE A 14 5.22 11.02 3.65
N GLU A 15 5.83 10.40 4.66
CA GLU A 15 7.28 10.36 4.85
C GLU A 15 7.73 8.98 5.33
N PHE A 16 9.00 8.66 5.09
CA PHE A 16 9.70 7.63 5.83
C PHE A 16 10.42 8.23 7.03
N ASP A 17 10.39 7.55 8.16
CA ASP A 17 11.19 7.90 9.32
C ASP A 17 11.66 6.63 10.06
N ILE A 18 12.47 6.80 11.09
CA ILE A 18 12.97 5.69 11.91
C ILE A 18 11.79 5.04 12.66
N GLY A 19 11.53 3.77 12.36
CA GLY A 19 10.60 2.94 13.11
C GLY A 19 11.31 2.05 14.14
N SER A 20 10.56 1.13 14.73
CA SER A 20 11.08 0.17 15.71
C SER A 20 12.04 -0.87 15.13
N PHE A 21 12.06 -1.05 13.80
CA PHE A 21 12.81 -2.11 13.13
C PHE A 21 13.86 -1.58 12.15
N ASP A 22 13.53 -0.56 11.36
CA ASP A 22 14.40 0.04 10.35
C ASP A 22 14.01 1.49 10.05
N GLY A 23 14.74 2.13 9.12
CA GLY A 23 14.49 3.49 8.65
C GLY A 23 13.41 3.62 7.56
N TRP A 24 12.56 2.61 7.37
CA TRP A 24 11.55 2.57 6.30
C TRP A 24 10.12 2.62 6.84
N CYS A 25 9.93 3.08 8.08
CA CYS A 25 8.59 3.20 8.64
C CYS A 25 7.82 4.33 7.95
N VAL A 26 6.68 3.98 7.37
CA VAL A 26 5.79 4.94 6.70
C VAL A 26 5.01 5.71 7.75
N TYR A 27 5.06 7.03 7.67
CA TYR A 27 4.22 7.93 8.45
C TYR A 27 3.30 8.73 7.53
N LEU A 28 2.05 8.87 7.98
CA LEU A 28 1.07 9.80 7.41
C LEU A 28 0.84 10.91 8.42
N ILE A 29 0.90 12.14 7.93
CA ILE A 29 0.60 13.37 8.68
C ILE A 29 -0.59 14.01 7.97
N PRO A 30 -1.83 13.74 8.39
CA PRO A 30 -2.99 14.39 7.79
C PRO A 30 -2.96 15.89 8.07
N LYS A 31 -3.63 16.66 7.21
CA LYS A 31 -3.66 18.13 7.33
C LYS A 31 -4.18 18.58 8.71
N GLY A 32 -3.30 19.19 9.51
CA GLY A 32 -3.66 19.72 10.83
C GLY A 32 -3.83 18.64 11.91
N GLU A 33 -3.46 17.40 11.62
CA GLU A 33 -3.55 16.27 12.55
C GLU A 33 -2.17 15.75 12.96
N ILE A 34 -2.20 14.78 13.88
CA ILE A 34 -0.99 14.18 14.46
C ILE A 34 -0.43 13.12 13.50
N LYS A 35 0.90 13.12 13.38
CA LYS A 35 1.67 12.09 12.68
C LYS A 35 1.38 10.69 13.26
N PHE A 36 1.06 9.72 12.41
CA PHE A 36 0.93 8.31 12.80
C PHE A 36 1.46 7.36 11.74
N ALA A 37 1.81 6.13 12.14
CA ALA A 37 2.23 5.07 11.22
C ALA A 37 1.02 4.20 10.83
N PRO A 38 0.55 4.23 9.56
CA PRO A 38 -0.61 3.45 9.16
C PRO A 38 -0.32 1.94 9.23
N ARG A 39 -1.27 1.18 9.79
CA ARG A 39 -1.22 -0.29 9.82
C ARG A 39 -1.84 -0.90 8.57
N ASP A 40 -1.43 -2.13 8.25
CA ASP A 40 -1.99 -2.91 7.13
C ASP A 40 -3.51 -2.94 7.13
N VAL A 41 -4.14 -3.18 8.29
CA VAL A 41 -5.59 -3.17 8.43
C VAL A 41 -6.21 -1.83 8.02
N GLN A 42 -5.58 -0.69 8.32
CA GLN A 42 -6.16 0.64 8.05
C GLN A 42 -6.26 0.92 6.56
N TYR A 43 -5.17 0.76 5.81
CA TYR A 43 -5.21 1.03 4.37
C TYR A 43 -5.93 -0.08 3.60
N PHE A 44 -5.94 -1.33 4.08
CA PHE A 44 -6.79 -2.38 3.51
C PHE A 44 -8.28 -2.09 3.71
N THR A 45 -8.68 -1.62 4.90
CA THR A 45 -10.07 -1.18 5.12
C THR A 45 -10.44 -0.04 4.19
N ALA A 46 -9.64 1.02 4.15
CA ALA A 46 -9.94 2.17 3.30
C ALA A 46 -10.06 1.78 1.81
N LEU A 47 -9.12 1.00 1.28
CA LEU A 47 -9.16 0.56 -0.11
C LEU A 47 -10.29 -0.44 -0.39
N ARG A 48 -10.70 -1.24 0.59
CA ARG A 48 -11.89 -2.10 0.49
C ARG A 48 -13.17 -1.26 0.39
N ASP A 49 -13.33 -0.26 1.25
CA ASP A 49 -14.51 0.60 1.28
C ASP A 49 -14.66 1.33 -0.07
N PHE A 50 -13.55 1.79 -0.66
CA PHE A 50 -13.55 2.29 -2.04
C PHE A 50 -13.83 1.21 -3.08
N GLY A 51 -13.44 -0.04 -2.82
CA GLY A 51 -13.83 -1.19 -3.64
C GLY A 51 -15.33 -1.45 -3.63
N GLU A 52 -16.01 -1.22 -2.51
CA GLU A 52 -17.48 -1.31 -2.43
C GLU A 52 -18.15 -0.18 -3.24
N LYS A 53 -17.55 1.02 -3.27
CA LYS A 53 -18.06 2.17 -4.04
C LYS A 53 -17.73 2.13 -5.55
N TYR A 54 -16.52 1.73 -5.93
CA TYR A 54 -15.99 1.84 -7.31
C TYR A 54 -15.72 0.50 -7.99
N SER A 55 -16.06 -0.62 -7.35
CA SER A 55 -15.65 -2.00 -7.66
C SER A 55 -14.24 -2.36 -7.14
N GLY A 56 -14.19 -3.46 -6.37
CA GLY A 56 -12.93 -4.05 -5.88
C GLY A 56 -11.97 -4.40 -7.01
N LYS A 57 -12.49 -4.87 -8.16
CA LYS A 57 -11.67 -5.14 -9.34
C LYS A 57 -10.98 -3.87 -9.86
N LYS A 58 -11.68 -2.74 -9.93
CA LYS A 58 -11.09 -1.47 -10.38
C LYS A 58 -9.96 -1.03 -9.45
N ILE A 59 -10.19 -1.01 -8.13
CA ILE A 59 -9.16 -0.65 -7.15
C ILE A 59 -7.96 -1.60 -7.25
N TYR A 60 -8.21 -2.91 -7.42
CA TYR A 60 -7.15 -3.90 -7.56
C TYR A 60 -6.33 -3.70 -8.83
N ASP A 61 -6.98 -3.51 -9.98
CA ASP A 61 -6.31 -3.28 -11.26
C ASP A 61 -5.46 -1.99 -11.22
N ASP A 62 -5.98 -0.93 -10.61
CA ASP A 62 -5.26 0.33 -10.43
C ASP A 62 -4.09 0.20 -9.44
N PHE A 63 -4.26 -0.56 -8.36
CA PHE A 63 -3.16 -0.96 -7.47
C PHE A 63 -2.08 -1.77 -8.19
N VAL A 64 -2.44 -2.72 -9.05
CA VAL A 64 -1.49 -3.55 -9.81
C VAL A 64 -0.63 -2.68 -10.73
N LYS A 65 -1.20 -1.66 -11.37
CA LYS A 65 -0.45 -0.69 -12.18
C LYS A 65 0.65 0.04 -11.39
N ILE A 66 0.46 0.26 -10.10
CA ILE A 66 1.44 0.88 -9.18
C ILE A 66 2.45 -0.19 -8.72
N TYR A 67 1.95 -1.36 -8.32
CA TYR A 67 2.75 -2.49 -7.87
C TYR A 67 3.82 -2.90 -8.90
N ASP A 68 3.43 -3.01 -10.18
CA ASP A 68 4.32 -3.52 -11.24
C ASP A 68 5.54 -2.61 -11.46
N VAL A 69 5.38 -1.30 -11.27
CA VAL A 69 6.46 -0.30 -11.43
C VAL A 69 7.16 0.05 -10.11
N THR A 70 6.75 -0.52 -8.99
CA THR A 70 7.37 -0.28 -7.68
C THR A 70 8.71 -1.00 -7.56
N SER A 71 9.73 -0.31 -7.03
CA SER A 71 11.06 -0.88 -6.75
C SER A 71 11.47 -0.57 -5.29
N SER A 72 12.75 -0.74 -4.96
CA SER A 72 13.30 -0.38 -3.64
C SER A 72 13.51 1.12 -3.44
N GLY A 73 13.28 1.96 -4.45
CA GLY A 73 13.39 3.42 -4.33
C GLY A 73 12.05 4.13 -4.40
N ILE A 74 11.96 5.29 -3.74
CA ILE A 74 10.92 6.27 -4.08
C ILE A 74 11.20 6.80 -5.48
N ASN A 75 10.18 6.74 -6.34
CA ASN A 75 10.25 7.20 -7.72
C ASN A 75 9.13 8.22 -7.97
N LYS A 76 9.53 9.43 -8.39
CA LYS A 76 8.63 10.53 -8.71
C LYS A 76 7.60 10.15 -9.78
N GLU A 77 7.99 9.41 -10.81
CA GLU A 77 7.08 8.97 -11.88
C GLU A 77 5.99 8.05 -11.35
N VAL A 78 6.29 7.22 -10.35
CA VAL A 78 5.29 6.36 -9.70
C VAL A 78 4.33 7.21 -8.87
N LEU A 79 4.82 8.23 -8.16
CA LEU A 79 3.99 9.16 -7.39
C LEU A 79 3.08 10.01 -8.29
N ASP A 80 3.60 10.44 -9.45
CA ASP A 80 2.84 11.17 -10.46
C ASP A 80 1.75 10.24 -11.04
N LYS A 81 2.09 8.98 -11.36
CA LYS A 81 1.14 7.95 -11.79
C LYS A 81 0.04 7.66 -10.75
N ILE A 82 0.38 7.63 -9.47
CA ILE A 82 -0.62 7.49 -8.39
C ILE A 82 -1.61 8.65 -8.43
N THR A 83 -1.12 9.89 -8.60
CA THR A 83 -1.97 11.09 -8.71
C THR A 83 -2.89 11.00 -9.92
N GLU A 84 -2.36 10.57 -11.07
CA GLU A 84 -3.12 10.38 -12.30
C GLU A 84 -4.23 9.35 -12.11
N ILE A 85 -3.91 8.17 -11.57
CA ILE A 85 -4.89 7.12 -11.26
C ILE A 85 -5.97 7.65 -10.32
N ALA A 86 -5.56 8.32 -9.24
CA ALA A 86 -6.45 8.87 -8.23
C ALA A 86 -7.43 9.92 -8.80
N SER A 87 -7.03 10.68 -9.82
CA SER A 87 -7.89 11.67 -10.48
C SER A 87 -9.16 11.06 -11.09
N SER A 88 -9.15 9.76 -11.40
CA SER A 88 -10.32 9.04 -11.93
C SER A 88 -11.43 8.75 -10.90
N TYR A 89 -11.20 9.04 -9.62
CA TYR A 89 -12.13 8.74 -8.53
C TYR A 89 -13.01 9.92 -8.09
N GLY A 90 -13.04 11.02 -8.85
CA GLY A 90 -13.96 12.14 -8.59
C GLY A 90 -13.68 12.83 -7.25
N GLU A 91 -14.69 12.91 -6.38
CA GLU A 91 -14.59 13.56 -5.06
C GLU A 91 -13.59 12.84 -4.13
N ASP A 92 -13.41 11.53 -4.29
CA ASP A 92 -12.53 10.72 -3.43
C ASP A 92 -11.07 10.75 -3.86
N LYS A 93 -10.73 11.48 -4.93
CA LYS A 93 -9.37 11.50 -5.53
C LYS A 93 -8.27 11.76 -4.51
N VAL A 94 -8.50 12.65 -3.54
CA VAL A 94 -7.49 13.02 -2.53
C VAL A 94 -7.22 11.84 -1.59
N ILE A 95 -8.27 11.17 -1.12
CA ILE A 95 -8.15 10.07 -0.17
C ILE A 95 -7.59 8.82 -0.87
N ILE A 96 -7.99 8.56 -2.11
CA ILE A 96 -7.39 7.50 -2.95
C ILE A 96 -5.89 7.74 -3.13
N ASP A 97 -5.48 8.98 -3.44
CA ASP A 97 -4.07 9.33 -3.61
C ASP A 97 -3.27 9.05 -2.32
N ILE A 98 -3.82 9.45 -1.16
CA ILE A 98 -3.22 9.15 0.15
C ILE A 98 -2.99 7.65 0.31
N TRP A 99 -4.04 6.83 0.17
CA TRP A 99 -3.93 5.40 0.47
C TRP A 99 -3.11 4.62 -0.56
N PHE A 100 -3.17 4.99 -1.83
CA PHE A 100 -2.27 4.44 -2.85
C PHE A 100 -0.82 4.85 -2.63
N THR A 101 -0.55 6.07 -2.18
CA THR A 101 0.81 6.49 -1.81
C THR A 101 1.30 5.78 -0.55
N VAL A 102 0.45 5.59 0.46
CA VAL A 102 0.80 4.84 1.69
C VAL A 102 1.16 3.40 1.36
N ILE A 103 0.34 2.68 0.57
CA ILE A 103 0.66 1.29 0.22
C ILE A 103 1.88 1.20 -0.71
N TYR A 104 2.08 2.18 -1.60
CA TYR A 104 3.32 2.29 -2.39
C TYR A 104 4.56 2.42 -1.50
N ALA A 105 4.55 3.35 -0.55
CA ALA A 105 5.63 3.51 0.41
C ALA A 105 5.84 2.23 1.24
N GLY A 106 4.75 1.56 1.63
CA GLY A 106 4.81 0.26 2.30
C GLY A 106 5.45 -0.84 1.46
N MET A 107 5.20 -0.87 0.14
CA MET A 107 5.87 -1.80 -0.77
C MET A 107 7.36 -1.51 -0.91
N VAL A 108 7.74 -0.23 -1.03
CA VAL A 108 9.15 0.21 -1.05
C VAL A 108 9.86 -0.19 0.25
N ALA A 109 9.21 -0.05 1.39
CA ALA A 109 9.74 -0.51 2.68
C ALA A 109 9.98 -2.04 2.69
N GLU A 110 9.01 -2.83 2.22
CA GLU A 110 9.17 -4.29 2.11
C GLU A 110 10.30 -4.70 1.14
N GLU A 111 10.50 -3.96 0.04
CA GLU A 111 11.63 -4.16 -0.88
C GLU A 111 12.98 -3.99 -0.18
N ASN A 112 13.10 -3.04 0.75
CA ASN A 112 14.35 -2.77 1.47
C ASN A 112 14.54 -3.61 2.73
N LYS A 113 13.51 -4.29 3.21
CA LYS A 113 13.57 -5.09 4.43
C LYS A 113 14.59 -6.22 4.29
N LYS A 114 15.58 -6.23 5.18
CA LYS A 114 16.62 -7.26 5.24
C LYS A 114 15.97 -8.62 5.47
N ASN A 115 16.43 -9.64 4.74
CA ASN A 115 15.95 -11.03 4.82
C ASN A 115 14.47 -11.25 4.41
N ALA A 116 13.74 -10.23 3.99
CA ALA A 116 12.42 -10.42 3.40
C ALA A 116 12.58 -11.12 2.04
N ILE A 117 12.02 -12.32 1.90
CA ILE A 117 12.13 -13.11 0.66
C ILE A 117 11.02 -12.74 -0.33
N LEU A 118 9.80 -12.52 0.16
CA LEU A 118 8.63 -12.23 -0.68
C LEU A 118 8.50 -10.74 -1.04
N LYS A 119 9.18 -9.85 -0.31
CA LYS A 119 9.21 -8.40 -0.56
C LYS A 119 7.80 -7.83 -0.76
N LYS A 120 7.60 -6.91 -1.71
CA LYS A 120 6.29 -6.27 -1.97
C LYS A 120 5.15 -7.25 -2.31
N ARG A 121 5.43 -8.51 -2.69
CA ARG A 121 4.40 -9.51 -3.01
C ARG A 121 3.45 -9.77 -1.84
N VAL A 122 3.91 -9.59 -0.60
CA VAL A 122 3.02 -9.71 0.59
C VAL A 122 1.91 -8.65 0.58
N LYS A 123 2.19 -7.44 0.10
CA LYS A 123 1.19 -6.37 -0.02
C LYS A 123 0.20 -6.67 -1.14
N ARG A 124 0.67 -7.20 -2.27
CA ARG A 124 -0.21 -7.66 -3.36
C ARG A 124 -1.11 -8.83 -2.95
N LEU A 125 -0.60 -9.77 -2.17
CA LEU A 125 -1.42 -10.85 -1.62
C LEU A 125 -2.54 -10.29 -0.74
N GLY A 126 -2.24 -9.38 0.19
CA GLY A 126 -3.27 -8.76 1.02
C GLY A 126 -4.32 -8.01 0.20
N MET A 127 -3.91 -7.22 -0.80
CA MET A 127 -4.83 -6.53 -1.70
C MET A 127 -5.71 -7.49 -2.51
N TYR A 128 -5.15 -8.61 -3.00
CA TYR A 128 -5.91 -9.64 -3.71
C TYR A 128 -6.96 -10.28 -2.79
N GLN A 129 -6.57 -10.65 -1.57
CA GLN A 129 -7.47 -11.23 -0.59
C GLN A 129 -8.64 -10.29 -0.26
N VAL A 130 -8.37 -9.00 -0.06
CA VAL A 130 -9.39 -8.02 0.31
C VAL A 130 -10.31 -7.67 -0.86
N LEU A 131 -9.76 -7.44 -2.06
CA LEU A 131 -10.54 -6.88 -3.17
C LEU A 131 -11.09 -7.92 -4.15
N ILE A 132 -10.45 -9.09 -4.25
CA ILE A 132 -10.83 -10.16 -5.19
C ILE A 132 -11.50 -11.32 -4.45
N GLU A 133 -10.92 -11.76 -3.33
CA GLU A 133 -11.51 -12.84 -2.52
C GLU A 133 -12.52 -12.35 -1.48
N ASN A 134 -12.73 -11.03 -1.38
CA ASN A 134 -13.64 -10.37 -0.45
C ASN A 134 -13.39 -10.77 1.03
N GLN A 135 -12.14 -11.05 1.38
CA GLN A 135 -11.72 -11.33 2.75
C GLN A 135 -11.72 -10.05 3.58
N SER A 136 -11.82 -10.19 4.91
CA SER A 136 -11.76 -9.02 5.79
C SER A 136 -10.36 -8.39 5.78
N PRO A 137 -10.25 -7.06 5.94
CA PRO A 137 -8.96 -6.37 6.10
C PRO A 137 -8.11 -6.93 7.24
N ASP A 138 -8.75 -7.33 8.35
CA ASP A 138 -8.07 -7.96 9.50
C ASP A 138 -7.47 -9.32 9.12
N PHE A 139 -8.24 -10.17 8.43
CA PHE A 139 -7.75 -11.45 7.95
C PHE A 139 -6.52 -11.26 7.04
N ALA A 140 -6.62 -10.39 6.04
CA ALA A 140 -5.53 -10.17 5.08
C ALA A 140 -4.27 -9.58 5.72
N ALA A 141 -4.41 -8.63 6.65
CA ALA A 141 -3.29 -8.04 7.39
C ALA A 141 -2.56 -9.04 8.29
N ASN A 142 -3.25 -10.09 8.75
CA ASN A 142 -2.70 -11.10 9.64
C ASN A 142 -2.35 -12.42 8.92
N PHE A 143 -2.78 -12.61 7.68
CA PHE A 143 -2.71 -13.90 6.98
C PHE A 143 -1.29 -14.46 6.87
N SER A 144 -0.30 -13.62 6.60
CA SER A 144 1.09 -14.06 6.42
C SER A 144 1.83 -14.37 7.72
N LYS A 145 1.30 -13.95 8.89
CA LYS A 145 1.97 -14.10 10.17
C LYS A 145 2.15 -15.59 10.51
N GLY A 146 3.39 -15.97 10.79
CA GLY A 146 3.77 -17.35 11.15
C GLY A 146 3.80 -18.35 9.99
N LYS A 147 3.45 -17.95 8.75
CA LYS A 147 3.51 -18.85 7.58
C LYS A 147 4.90 -18.91 6.98
N LYS A 148 5.25 -20.06 6.38
CA LYS A 148 6.53 -20.21 5.66
C LYS A 148 6.44 -19.49 4.32
N TRP A 149 7.52 -18.80 3.95
CA TRP A 149 7.56 -18.04 2.70
C TRP A 149 7.29 -18.90 1.45
N ARG A 150 7.69 -20.18 1.46
CA ARG A 150 7.45 -21.11 0.34
C ARG A 150 5.96 -21.40 0.14
N GLU A 151 5.20 -21.51 1.22
CA GLU A 151 3.76 -21.74 1.16
C GLU A 151 3.06 -20.53 0.55
N LEU A 152 3.46 -19.33 0.98
CA LEU A 152 2.97 -18.07 0.44
C LEU A 152 3.36 -17.88 -1.03
N ASP A 153 4.61 -18.20 -1.40
CA ASP A 153 5.08 -18.12 -2.80
C ASP A 153 4.26 -19.03 -3.72
N MET A 154 4.01 -20.28 -3.31
CA MET A 154 3.16 -21.19 -4.07
C MET A 154 1.73 -20.69 -4.21
N LEU A 155 1.18 -20.08 -3.16
CA LEU A 155 -0.17 -19.49 -3.17
C LEU A 155 -0.24 -18.30 -4.14
N MET A 156 0.70 -17.36 -4.05
CA MET A 156 0.77 -16.19 -4.94
C MET A 156 0.87 -16.61 -6.41
N LYS A 157 1.70 -17.64 -6.71
CA LYS A 157 1.82 -18.19 -8.07
C LYS A 157 0.52 -18.76 -8.59
N LYS A 158 -0.29 -19.40 -7.74
CA LYS A 158 -1.63 -19.89 -8.12
C LYS A 158 -2.59 -18.74 -8.45
N TYR A 159 -2.44 -17.59 -7.79
CA TYR A 159 -3.18 -16.37 -8.12
C TYR A 159 -2.61 -15.60 -9.32
N GLY A 160 -1.49 -16.08 -9.89
CA GLY A 160 -0.89 -15.51 -11.10
C GLY A 160 0.16 -14.41 -10.85
N PHE A 161 0.80 -14.37 -9.67
CA PHE A 161 1.86 -13.38 -9.35
C PHE A 161 2.92 -13.82 -8.33
#